data_AF-A0A3Q2XUA9-F1
#
_entry.id   AF-A0A3Q2XUA9-F1
#
_cell.length_a   1.000
_cell.length_b   1.000
_cell.length_c   1.000
_cell.angle_alpha   90.00
_cell.angle_beta   90.00
_cell.angle_gamma   90.00
#
_symmetry.space_group_name_H-M   'P 1'
#
loop_
_entity.id
_entity.type
_entity.pdbx_description
1 polymer ?
#
loop_
_entity_poly.entity_id
_entity_poly.type
_entity_poly.pdbx_seq_one_letter_code
_entity_poly.pdbx_strand_id
1 'polypeptide(L)' 'MVGKGSFAKVYLARQLRTQELFAIKVIQKKWLASSEVIQAFVKEIEILSQVNHPHVVKIHGY' A
#
# COMPACT_ATOMS: atom_id res chain seq x y z
N MET A 1 9.82 -9.83 -1.12
CA MET A 1 8.92 -9.07 -2.02
C MET A 1 7.85 -10.04 -2.48
N VAL A 2 6.58 -9.68 -2.39
CA VAL A 2 5.44 -10.56 -2.76
C VAL A 2 4.70 -10.10 -4.01
N GLY A 3 4.96 -8.88 -4.49
CA GLY A 3 4.39 -8.40 -5.73
C GLY A 3 5.09 -7.15 -6.25
N LYS A 4 4.91 -6.87 -7.55
CA LYS A 4 5.40 -5.67 -8.23
C LYS A 4 4.27 -5.12 -9.10
N GLY A 5 3.82 -3.91 -8.78
CA GLY A 5 2.94 -3.14 -9.66
C GLY A 5 3.72 -2.21 -10.58
N SER A 6 3.01 -1.42 -11.40
CA SER A 6 3.62 -0.46 -12.34
C SER A 6 4.54 0.54 -11.64
N PHE A 7 4.12 1.07 -10.48
CA PHE A 7 4.82 2.15 -9.78
C PHE A 7 5.30 1.79 -8.36
N ALA A 8 4.85 0.65 -7.83
CA ALA A 8 5.11 0.23 -6.46
C ALA A 8 5.60 -1.22 -6.37
N LYS A 9 6.26 -1.54 -5.25
CA LYS A 9 6.59 -2.92 -4.85
C LYS A 9 5.82 -3.25 -3.58
N VAL A 10 5.36 -4.50 -3.47
CA VAL A 10 4.67 -4.99 -2.28
C VAL A 10 5.58 -5.97 -1.54
N TYR A 11 5.72 -5.77 -0.24
CA TYR A 11 6.53 -6.59 0.65
C TYR A 11 5.63 -7.22 1.70
N LEU A 12 5.84 -8.51 1.98
CA LEU A 12 5.34 -9.12 3.21
C LEU A 12 6.21 -8.62 4.35
N ALA A 13 5.57 -8.06 5.37
CA ALA A 13 6.19 -7.57 6.58
C ALA A 13 5.56 -8.25 7.79
N ARG A 14 6.31 -8.29 8.89
CA ARG A 14 5.84 -8.79 10.16
C ARG A 14 5.90 -7.67 11.19
N GLN A 15 4.78 -7.37 11.84
CA GLN A 15 4.79 -6.42 12.94
C GLN A 15 5.51 -7.05 14.13
N LEU A 16 6.61 -6.46 14.58
CA LEU A 16 7.51 -7.11 15.55
C LEU A 16 6.86 -7.37 16.91
N ARG A 17 5.90 -6.54 17.32
CA ARG A 17 5.22 -6.67 18.63
C ARG A 17 4.12 -7.74 18.62
N THR A 18 3.26 -7.74 17.61
CA THR A 18 2.10 -8.65 17.53
C THR A 18 2.38 -9.92 16.74
N GLN A 19 3.49 -9.96 15.99
CA GLN A 19 3.87 -11.01 15.04
C GLN A 19 2.91 -11.16 13.84
N GLU A 20 1.93 -10.26 13.70
CA GLU A 20 0.99 -10.24 12.58
C GLU A 20 1.69 -9.92 11.27
N LEU A 21 1.18 -10.50 10.18
CA LEU A 21 1.68 -10.32 8.84
C LEU A 21 0.89 -9.25 8.10
N PHE A 22 1.61 -8.34 7.44
CA PHE A 22 1.06 -7.25 6.65
C PHE A 22 1.69 -7.18 5.27
N ALA A 23 0.95 -6.63 4.30
CA ALA A 23 1.51 -6.24 3.01
C ALA A 23 1.83 -4.73 3.03
N ILE A 24 3.09 -4.37 2.77
CA ILE A 24 3.53 -2.97 2.66
C ILE A 24 3.75 -2.63 1.19
N LYS A 25 2.96 -1.68 0.68
CA LYS A 25 3.09 -1.15 -0.68
C LYS A 25 3.99 0.08 -0.66
N VAL A 26 5.11 0.03 -1.39
CA VAL A 26 6.15 1.07 -1.43
C VAL A 26 6.26 1.65 -2.83
N ILE A 27 6.07 2.96 -2.98
CA ILE A 27 6.35 3.68 -4.24
C ILE A 27 7.85 3.67 -4.50
N GLN A 28 8.25 3.34 -5.72
CA GLN A 28 9.67 3.37 -6.10
C GLN A 28 10.14 4.81 -6.23
N LYS A 29 11.33 5.14 -5.68
CA LYS A 29 11.89 6.51 -5.65
C LYS A 29 11.83 7.26 -6.98
N LYS A 30 12.04 6.55 -8.11
CA LYS A 30 11.99 7.12 -9.46
C LYS A 30 10.63 7.74 -9.84
N TRP A 31 9.56 7.38 -9.14
CA TRP A 31 8.21 7.87 -9.40
C TRP A 31 7.79 9.00 -8.46
N LEU A 32 8.61 9.36 -7.47
CA LEU A 32 8.25 10.40 -6.49
C LEU A 32 8.11 11.80 -7.11
N ALA A 33 8.75 12.06 -8.25
CA ALA A 33 8.62 13.32 -8.99
C ALA A 33 7.36 13.39 -9.88
N SER A 34 6.65 12.27 -10.08
CA SER A 34 5.42 12.24 -10.88
C SER A 34 4.22 12.58 -10.00
N SER A 35 3.69 13.79 -10.16
CA SER A 35 2.47 14.23 -9.46
C SER A 35 1.29 13.31 -9.74
N GLU A 36 1.14 12.82 -10.96
CA GLU A 36 0.09 11.87 -11.35
C GLU A 36 0.16 10.56 -10.54
N VAL A 37 1.36 9.96 -10.41
CA VAL A 37 1.54 8.72 -9.64
C VAL A 37 1.27 8.97 -8.16
N ILE A 38 1.73 10.10 -7.61
CA ILE A 38 1.47 10.46 -6.22
C ILE A 38 -0.02 10.65 -5.98
N GLN A 39 -0.72 11.37 -6.85
CA GLN A 39 -2.17 11.59 -6.74
C GLN A 39 -2.95 10.28 -6.85
N ALA A 40 -2.59 9.39 -7.78
CA ALA A 40 -3.21 8.08 -7.91
C ALA A 40 -3.04 7.24 -6.63
N PHE A 41 -1.86 7.28 -6.01
CA PHE A 41 -1.60 6.57 -4.76
C PHE A 41 -2.38 7.16 -3.58
N VAL A 42 -2.43 8.49 -3.44
CA VAL A 42 -3.22 9.15 -2.39
C VAL A 42 -4.70 8.81 -2.54
N LYS A 43 -5.23 8.85 -3.77
CA LYS A 43 -6.63 8.51 -4.04
C LYS A 43 -6.95 7.05 -3.71
N GLU A 44 -6.02 6.13 -3.96
CA GLU A 44 -6.16 4.73 -3.56
C GLU A 44 -6.29 4.59 -2.03
N ILE A 45 -5.48 5.33 -1.26
CA ILE A 45 -5.56 5.36 0.21
C ILE A 45 -6.89 5.95 0.68
N GLU A 46 -7.31 7.09 0.11
CA GLU A 46 -8.57 7.75 0.48
C GLU A 46 -9.77 6.85 0.28
N ILE A 47 -9.82 6.12 -0.84
CA ILE A 47 -10.93 5.21 -1.14
C ILE A 47 -10.88 3.99 -0.21
N LEU A 48 -9.73 3.31 -0.13
CA LEU A 48 -9.63 2.05 0.61
C LEU A 48 -9.67 2.24 2.14
N SER A 49 -9.28 3.41 2.66
CA SER A 49 -9.40 3.72 4.08
C SER A 49 -10.85 3.81 4.57
N GLN A 50 -11.80 4.06 3.66
CA GLN A 50 -13.23 4.15 3.96
C GLN A 50 -13.96 2.80 3.81
N VAL A 51 -13.28 1.75 3.33
CA VAL A 51 -13.89 0.44 3.08
C VAL A 51 -13.51 -0.56 4.17
N ASN A 52 -14.53 -1.19 4.77
CA ASN A 52 -14.36 -2.27 5.74
C ASN A 52 -15.29 -3.43 5.38
N HIS A 53 -14.81 -4.33 4.53
CA HIS A 53 -15.60 -5.42 3.97
C HIS A 53 -14.77 -6.72 3.90
N PRO A 54 -15.32 -7.91 4.22
CA PRO A 54 -14.57 -9.17 4.26
C PRO A 54 -13.94 -9.60 2.94
N HIS A 55 -14.42 -9.07 1.81
CA HIS A 55 -13.90 -9.36 0.47
C HIS A 55 -13.07 -8.21 -0.14
N VAL A 56 -12.74 -7.18 0.64
CA VAL A 56 -11.90 -6.06 0.21
C VAL A 56 -10.72 -5.94 1.16
N VAL A 57 -9.53 -5.67 0.61
CA VAL A 57 -8.32 -5.48 1.42
C VAL A 57 -8.48 -4.22 2.28
N LYS A 58 -8.22 -4.36 3.58
CA LYS A 58 -8.28 -3.28 4.56
C LYS A 58 -6.94 -2.56 4.65
N ILE A 59 -6.97 -1.23 4.72
CA ILE A 59 -5.81 -0.42 5.12
C ILE A 59 -5.69 -0.43 6.64
N HIS A 60 -4.51 -0.82 7.13
CA HIS A 60 -4.18 -0.80 8.56
C HIS A 60 -3.38 0.45 8.98
N GLY A 61 -2.81 1.17 8.00
CA GLY A 61 -2.03 2.40 8.19
C GLY A 61 -1.32 2.79 6.89
N TYR A 62 -0.87 4.04 6.79
CA TYR A 62 -0.11 4.60 5.67
C TYR A 62 0.99 5.55 6.15
#